data_AF-A0A151LW85-F1
#
_entry.id   AF-A0A151LW85-F1
#
_cell.length_a   1.000
_cell.length_b   1.000
_cell.length_c   1.000
_cell.angle_alpha   90.00
_cell.angle_beta   90.00
_cell.angle_gamma   90.00
#
_symmetry.space_group_name_H-M   'P 1'
#
loop_
_entity.id
_entity.type
_entity.pdbx_description
1 polymer ?
#
loop_
_entity_poly.entity_id
_entity_poly.type
_entity_poly.pdbx_seq_one_letter_code
_entity_poly.pdbx_strand_id
1 'polypeptide(L)'
;DCLREYLKKCEKNEVNTKHQEIVEDCINNGKIVPVDITLELMKIKMESEIAKRKKQEHNELSDQGEAGVEKKKDSFSFKKLDENANLKNINIEEYNNKLKYVNNIYENKEVLEILKNNKCEQKAKYKFIIDGFPRNYDNFNGWINIIGNYAYVHLCLFLYCDEEIMIERCMNRGLTCGRVDDNMDTLKKRFDTHNNDCIPIINLFLNENKCIFINANKNIQDVWSDIQYVFTNM
;
A
#
# COMPACT_ATOMS: atom_id res chain seq x y z
N ASP A 1 -6.95 -3.46 -4.90
CA ASP A 1 -6.18 -4.64 -5.34
C ASP A 1 -6.22 -4.78 -6.87
N CYS A 2 -5.10 -4.52 -7.55
CA CYS A 2 -5.00 -4.61 -9.01
C CYS A 2 -4.98 -6.06 -9.54
N LEU A 3 -4.47 -7.01 -8.75
CA LEU A 3 -4.31 -8.41 -9.18
C LEU A 3 -5.68 -9.09 -9.27
N ARG A 4 -6.52 -8.95 -8.24
CA ARG A 4 -7.89 -9.52 -8.25
C ARG A 4 -8.79 -8.84 -9.28
N GLU A 5 -8.61 -7.54 -9.51
CA GLU A 5 -9.33 -6.86 -10.60
C GLU A 5 -8.91 -7.38 -11.96
N TYR A 6 -7.60 -7.62 -12.17
CA TYR A 6 -7.07 -8.20 -13.39
C TYR A 6 -7.68 -9.60 -13.66
N LEU A 7 -7.74 -10.48 -12.65
CA LEU A 7 -8.37 -11.80 -12.81
C LEU A 7 -9.86 -11.71 -13.20
N LYS A 8 -10.62 -10.84 -12.52
CA LYS A 8 -12.04 -10.60 -12.88
C LYS A 8 -12.22 -10.09 -14.31
N LYS A 9 -11.25 -9.33 -14.84
CA LYS A 9 -11.27 -8.85 -16.22
C LYS A 9 -10.86 -9.94 -17.22
N CYS A 10 -9.97 -10.85 -16.82
CA CYS A 10 -9.63 -12.04 -17.62
C CYS A 10 -10.86 -12.92 -17.82
N GLU A 11 -11.62 -13.21 -16.75
CA GLU A 11 -12.87 -13.98 -16.81
C GLU A 11 -13.90 -13.39 -17.81
N LYS A 12 -13.89 -12.06 -17.98
CA LYS A 12 -14.77 -11.33 -18.89
C LYS A 12 -14.18 -11.12 -20.29
N ASN A 13 -12.97 -11.61 -20.55
CA ASN A 13 -12.21 -11.35 -21.78
C ASN A 13 -12.00 -9.85 -22.09
N GLU A 14 -11.88 -9.02 -21.04
CA GLU A 14 -11.69 -7.57 -21.17
C GLU A 14 -10.21 -7.16 -21.27
N VAL A 15 -9.29 -8.07 -20.91
CA VAL A 15 -7.84 -7.83 -20.89
C VAL A 15 -7.09 -9.06 -21.42
N ASN A 16 -5.82 -8.87 -21.80
CA ASN A 16 -4.93 -9.97 -22.15
C ASN A 16 -4.73 -10.89 -20.93
N THR A 17 -4.80 -12.20 -21.14
CA THR A 17 -4.68 -13.24 -20.11
C THR A 17 -3.26 -13.77 -19.88
N LYS A 18 -2.23 -13.14 -20.50
CA LYS A 18 -0.80 -13.54 -20.43
C LYS A 18 -0.33 -13.95 -19.03
N HIS A 19 -0.74 -13.20 -18.00
CA HIS A 19 -0.30 -13.40 -16.62
C HIS A 19 -1.33 -14.12 -15.75
N GLN A 20 -2.47 -14.56 -16.31
CA GLN A 20 -3.62 -15.06 -15.55
C GLN A 20 -3.24 -16.26 -14.67
N GLU A 21 -2.63 -17.30 -15.25
CA GLU A 21 -2.28 -18.53 -14.53
C GLU A 21 -1.32 -18.27 -13.36
N ILE A 22 -0.28 -17.46 -13.58
CA ILE A 22 0.72 -17.13 -12.54
C ILE A 22 0.08 -16.32 -11.40
N VAL A 23 -0.79 -15.36 -11.74
CA VAL A 23 -1.46 -14.52 -10.74
C VAL A 23 -2.46 -15.35 -9.93
N GLU A 24 -3.22 -16.24 -10.57
CA GLU A 24 -4.13 -17.18 -9.90
C GLU A 24 -3.38 -18.13 -8.95
N ASP A 25 -2.30 -18.77 -9.41
CA ASP A 25 -1.49 -19.67 -8.56
C ASP A 25 -0.99 -18.94 -7.31
N CYS A 26 -0.42 -17.74 -7.50
CA CYS A 26 0.13 -16.98 -6.39
C CYS A 26 -0.96 -16.62 -5.37
N ILE A 27 -2.11 -16.11 -5.82
CA ILE A 27 -3.21 -15.72 -4.94
C ILE A 27 -3.74 -16.92 -4.15
N ASN A 28 -4.00 -18.04 -4.84
CA ASN A 28 -4.59 -19.25 -4.25
C ASN A 28 -3.62 -19.95 -3.30
N ASN A 29 -2.32 -19.86 -3.55
CA ASN A 29 -1.29 -20.49 -2.71
C ASN A 29 -0.64 -19.55 -1.69
N GLY A 30 -1.11 -18.30 -1.61
CA GLY A 30 -0.60 -17.30 -0.67
C GLY A 30 0.82 -16.81 -0.98
N LYS A 31 1.30 -16.97 -2.22
CA LYS A 31 2.61 -16.49 -2.67
C LYS A 31 2.53 -15.03 -3.15
N ILE A 32 3.67 -14.35 -3.15
CA ILE A 32 3.81 -13.02 -3.75
C ILE A 32 3.97 -13.18 -5.27
N VAL A 33 3.17 -12.46 -6.05
CA VAL A 33 3.28 -12.42 -7.52
C VAL A 33 4.64 -11.78 -7.89
N PRO A 34 5.34 -12.30 -8.92
CA PRO A 34 6.57 -11.68 -9.43
C PRO A 34 6.45 -10.16 -9.61
N VAL A 35 7.52 -9.45 -9.23
CA VAL A 35 7.50 -7.99 -9.13
C VAL A 35 7.23 -7.31 -10.47
N ASP A 36 7.81 -7.82 -11.55
CA ASP A 36 7.65 -7.33 -12.91
C ASP A 36 6.19 -7.40 -13.37
N ILE A 37 5.52 -8.53 -13.11
CA ILE A 37 4.08 -8.71 -13.37
C ILE A 37 3.26 -7.73 -12.53
N THR A 38 3.56 -7.62 -11.23
CA THR A 38 2.81 -6.74 -10.32
C THR A 38 2.94 -5.27 -10.73
N LEU A 39 4.15 -4.82 -11.09
CA LEU A 39 4.41 -3.45 -11.54
C LEU A 39 3.76 -3.17 -12.90
N GLU A 40 3.76 -4.13 -13.83
CA GLU A 40 3.08 -4.02 -15.13
C GLU A 40 1.56 -3.83 -14.92
N LEU A 41 0.92 -4.70 -14.13
CA LEU A 41 -0.52 -4.63 -13.86
C LEU A 41 -0.90 -3.36 -13.06
N MET A 42 -0.06 -2.95 -12.10
CA MET A 42 -0.27 -1.72 -11.36
C MET A 42 -0.18 -0.49 -12.27
N LYS A 43 0.80 -0.44 -13.18
CA LYS A 43 0.93 0.65 -14.17
C LYS A 43 -0.32 0.75 -15.04
N ILE A 44 -0.79 -0.37 -15.60
CA ILE A 44 -2.02 -0.42 -16.41
C ILE A 44 -3.21 0.12 -15.61
N LYS A 45 -3.34 -0.28 -14.34
CA LYS A 45 -4.41 0.19 -13.47
C LYS A 45 -4.32 1.70 -13.21
N MET A 46 -3.14 2.21 -12.88
CA MET A 46 -2.92 3.65 -12.66
C MET A 46 -3.25 4.47 -13.91
N GLU A 47 -2.78 4.04 -15.09
CA GLU A 47 -3.07 4.70 -16.37
C GLU A 47 -4.57 4.71 -16.68
N SER A 48 -5.27 3.60 -16.41
CA SER A 48 -6.72 3.51 -16.56
C SER A 48 -7.46 4.49 -15.65
N GLU A 49 -7.07 4.60 -14.37
CA GLU A 49 -7.69 5.55 -13.43
C GLU A 49 -7.40 7.01 -13.78
N ILE A 50 -6.18 7.31 -14.23
CA ILE A 50 -5.82 8.65 -14.76
C ILE A 50 -6.70 8.98 -15.97
N ALA A 51 -6.87 8.05 -16.91
CA ALA A 51 -7.68 8.27 -18.10
C ALA A 51 -9.16 8.49 -17.77
N LYS A 52 -9.72 7.75 -16.80
CA LYS A 52 -11.10 7.98 -16.31
C LYS A 52 -11.26 9.38 -15.71
N ARG A 53 -10.31 9.80 -14.88
CA ARG A 53 -10.34 11.12 -14.24
C ARG A 53 -10.22 12.25 -15.26
N LYS A 54 -9.34 12.12 -16.25
CA LYS A 54 -9.25 13.06 -17.38
C LYS A 54 -10.55 13.16 -18.18
N LYS A 55 -11.26 12.05 -18.38
CA LYS A 55 -12.58 12.07 -19.07
C LYS A 55 -13.64 12.77 -18.24
N GLN A 56 -13.65 12.57 -16.91
CA GLN A 56 -14.55 13.28 -16.00
C GLN A 56 -14.26 14.78 -16.00
N GLU A 57 -12.98 15.16 -15.86
CA GLU A 57 -12.52 16.54 -15.97
C GLU A 57 -12.90 17.16 -17.32
N HIS A 58 -12.71 16.45 -18.45
CA HIS A 58 -13.07 16.96 -19.77
C HIS A 58 -14.59 17.09 -19.98
N ASN A 59 -15.39 16.23 -19.35
CA ASN A 59 -16.84 16.34 -19.34
C ASN A 59 -17.34 17.49 -18.42
N GLU A 60 -16.53 17.92 -17.46
CA GLU A 60 -16.78 19.08 -16.59
C GLU A 60 -16.21 20.40 -17.17
N LEU A 61 -15.15 20.33 -17.98
CA LEU A 61 -14.42 21.45 -18.60
C LEU A 61 -14.89 21.78 -20.03
N SER A 62 -16.18 21.57 -20.32
CA SER A 62 -16.84 22.33 -21.40
C SER A 62 -17.04 23.81 -21.05
N ASP A 63 -16.46 24.29 -19.95
CA ASP A 63 -16.19 25.70 -19.68
C ASP A 63 -14.74 25.90 -19.20
N GLN A 64 -13.95 26.55 -20.07
CA GLN A 64 -12.62 27.16 -19.88
C GLN A 64 -11.39 26.27 -19.69
N GLY A 65 -10.34 26.63 -20.45
CA GLY A 65 -9.21 25.77 -20.74
C GLY A 65 -7.85 26.20 -20.21
N GLU A 66 -6.88 25.59 -20.90
CA GLU A 66 -5.42 25.74 -20.91
C GLU A 66 -4.55 25.07 -19.83
N ALA A 67 -3.55 24.36 -20.37
CA ALA A 67 -2.62 23.47 -19.71
C ALA A 67 -1.33 24.21 -19.33
N GLY A 68 -0.85 23.97 -18.09
CA GLY A 68 0.48 24.36 -17.64
C GLY A 68 1.53 23.28 -17.92
N VAL A 69 2.69 23.71 -18.41
CA VAL A 69 3.87 22.90 -18.73
C VAL A 69 4.49 22.26 -17.47
N GLU A 70 4.69 20.94 -17.48
CA GLU A 70 5.38 20.19 -16.42
C GLU A 70 6.90 20.44 -16.44
N LYS A 71 7.43 21.07 -15.38
CA LYS A 71 8.87 21.05 -15.08
C LYS A 71 9.22 19.75 -14.35
N LYS A 72 10.17 18.98 -14.90
CA LYS A 72 10.85 17.89 -14.19
C LYS A 72 11.44 18.44 -12.88
N LYS A 73 11.08 17.83 -11.76
CA LYS A 73 11.67 18.08 -10.44
C LYS A 73 12.19 16.76 -9.90
N ASP A 74 13.32 16.84 -9.22
CA ASP A 74 14.02 15.69 -8.65
C ASP A 74 13.08 14.94 -7.70
N SER A 75 12.76 13.72 -8.12
CA SER A 75 12.01 12.72 -7.41
C SER A 75 12.80 12.19 -6.24
N PHE A 76 12.15 12.05 -5.10
CA PHE A 76 12.72 11.49 -3.90
C PHE A 76 13.14 10.02 -4.14
N SER A 77 14.44 9.79 -4.33
CA SER A 77 15.06 8.50 -4.04
C SER A 77 15.05 8.34 -2.51
N PHE A 78 14.73 7.14 -1.99
CA PHE A 78 15.24 6.76 -0.65
C PHE A 78 16.71 7.19 -0.64
N LYS A 79 17.13 8.05 0.30
CA LYS A 79 18.54 8.46 0.36
C LYS A 79 19.33 7.18 0.33
N LYS A 80 20.08 6.98 -0.77
CA LYS A 80 20.81 5.77 -1.14
C LYS A 80 21.03 4.94 0.12
N LEU A 81 20.15 3.96 0.36
CA LEU A 81 20.13 3.17 1.59
C LEU A 81 21.58 2.82 1.82
N ASP A 82 22.15 3.39 2.88
CA ASP A 82 23.56 3.18 3.18
C ASP A 82 23.72 1.66 3.18
N GLU A 83 24.65 1.10 2.41
CA GLU A 83 24.88 -0.35 2.42
C GLU A 83 25.29 -0.80 3.85
N ASN A 84 25.63 0.16 4.72
CA ASN A 84 25.84 0.03 6.16
C ASN A 84 24.59 0.25 7.05
N ALA A 85 23.44 0.63 6.50
CA ALA A 85 22.13 0.49 7.14
C ALA A 85 21.69 -0.99 7.18
N ASN A 86 22.65 -1.89 7.33
CA ASN A 86 22.45 -3.14 8.02
C ASN A 86 21.91 -2.82 9.40
N LEU A 87 20.59 -2.92 9.51
CA LEU A 87 19.89 -3.29 10.72
C LEU A 87 20.46 -2.58 11.96
N LYS A 88 20.13 -1.30 12.14
CA LYS A 88 19.75 -0.96 13.52
C LYS A 88 18.61 -1.92 13.82
N ASN A 89 18.87 -2.88 14.70
CA ASN A 89 17.90 -3.81 15.26
C ASN A 89 16.79 -2.97 15.90
N ILE A 90 15.88 -2.48 15.06
CA ILE A 90 14.74 -1.73 15.50
C ILE A 90 13.77 -2.81 15.91
N ASN A 91 13.72 -3.00 17.22
CA ASN A 91 12.78 -3.90 17.83
C ASN A 91 11.37 -3.38 17.49
N ILE A 92 10.73 -4.02 16.52
CA ILE A 92 9.36 -3.71 16.12
C ILE A 92 8.44 -3.81 17.31
N GLU A 93 8.69 -4.69 18.28
CA GLU A 93 7.89 -4.75 19.51
C GLU A 93 8.06 -3.47 20.33
N GLU A 94 9.25 -2.88 20.38
CA GLU A 94 9.49 -1.62 21.08
C GLU A 94 8.79 -0.44 20.39
N TYR A 95 8.87 -0.35 19.05
CA TYR A 95 8.13 0.66 18.28
C TYR A 95 6.62 0.42 18.30
N ASN A 96 6.19 -0.84 18.22
CA ASN A 96 4.80 -1.22 18.40
C ASN A 96 4.29 -0.72 19.74
N ASN A 97 5.05 -0.87 20.83
CA ASN A 97 4.60 -0.39 22.14
C ASN A 97 4.50 1.15 22.22
N LYS A 98 5.32 1.89 21.47
CA LYS A 98 5.26 3.37 21.41
C LYS A 98 4.19 3.91 20.46
N LEU A 99 3.98 3.23 19.33
CA LEU A 99 3.02 3.60 18.29
C LEU A 99 1.63 2.98 18.47
N LYS A 100 1.48 1.92 19.29
CA LYS A 100 0.20 1.45 19.80
C LYS A 100 -0.31 2.48 20.80
N TYR A 101 -0.97 3.50 20.27
CA TYR A 101 -1.69 4.47 21.10
C TYR A 101 -2.82 3.76 21.84
N VAL A 102 -2.87 3.96 23.16
CA VAL A 102 -3.93 3.41 24.02
C VAL A 102 -5.23 4.19 23.84
N ASN A 103 -5.13 5.48 23.53
CA ASN A 103 -6.27 6.39 23.40
C ASN A 103 -6.56 6.68 21.91
N ASN A 104 -6.64 7.96 21.53
CA ASN A 104 -6.90 8.38 20.16
C ASN A 104 -5.60 8.62 19.39
N ILE A 105 -5.61 8.39 18.08
CA ILE A 105 -4.44 8.56 17.21
C ILE A 105 -3.82 9.97 17.30
N TYR A 106 -4.65 10.99 17.48
CA TYR A 106 -4.25 12.40 17.54
C TYR A 106 -3.55 12.79 18.84
N GLU A 107 -3.56 11.94 19.86
CA GLU A 107 -2.84 12.15 21.12
C GLU A 107 -1.41 11.60 21.06
N ASN A 108 -1.09 10.79 20.05
CA ASN A 108 0.22 10.17 19.92
C ASN A 108 1.25 11.16 19.35
N LYS A 109 2.26 11.51 20.17
CA LYS A 109 3.32 12.47 19.80
C LYS A 109 4.13 12.03 18.58
N GLU A 110 4.44 10.74 18.46
CA GLU A 110 5.21 10.20 17.33
C GLU A 110 4.39 10.31 16.03
N VAL A 111 3.09 10.02 16.08
CA VAL A 111 2.19 10.21 14.94
C VAL A 111 2.15 11.67 14.49
N LEU A 112 1.99 12.60 15.44
CA LEU A 112 1.99 14.04 15.14
C LEU A 112 3.30 14.51 14.51
N GLU A 113 4.45 13.98 14.97
CA GLU A 113 5.76 14.27 14.41
C GLU A 113 5.90 13.74 12.98
N ILE A 114 5.50 12.50 12.72
CA ILE A 114 5.53 11.88 11.39
C ILE A 114 4.64 12.66 10.41
N LEU A 115 3.42 13.04 10.84
CA LEU A 115 2.52 13.86 10.02
C LEU A 115 3.13 15.22 9.70
N LYS A 116 3.69 15.89 10.70
CA LYS A 116 4.35 17.19 10.51
C LYS A 116 5.52 17.10 9.53
N ASN A 117 6.36 16.07 9.64
CA ASN A 117 7.55 15.89 8.82
C ASN A 117 7.24 15.48 7.37
N ASN A 118 6.11 14.80 7.14
CA ASN A 118 5.68 14.34 5.82
C ASN A 118 4.59 15.19 5.17
N LYS A 119 4.17 16.27 5.84
CA LYS A 119 3.22 17.23 5.29
C LYS A 119 3.77 17.82 4.00
N CYS A 120 3.00 17.74 2.94
CA CYS A 120 3.45 18.16 1.61
C CYS A 120 2.58 19.30 1.07
N GLU A 121 3.16 20.48 0.93
CA GLU A 121 2.45 21.64 0.36
C GLU A 121 2.24 21.52 -1.16
N GLN A 122 3.04 20.69 -1.83
CA GLN A 122 2.91 20.50 -3.27
C GLN A 122 1.70 19.62 -3.59
N LYS A 123 0.78 20.18 -4.39
CA LYS A 123 -0.36 19.43 -4.90
C LYS A 123 0.12 18.52 -6.03
N ALA A 124 0.19 17.22 -5.77
CA ALA A 124 0.31 16.22 -6.82
C ALA A 124 -0.95 16.24 -7.70
N LYS A 125 -0.76 16.16 -9.02
CA LYS A 125 -1.86 16.09 -9.99
C LYS A 125 -2.76 14.87 -9.74
N TYR A 126 -2.13 13.74 -9.41
CA TYR A 126 -2.81 12.50 -9.06
C TYR A 126 -2.23 11.96 -7.74
N LYS A 127 -3.10 11.42 -6.89
CA LYS A 127 -2.72 10.74 -5.65
C LYS A 127 -3.24 9.31 -5.71
N PHE A 128 -2.42 8.36 -5.29
CA PHE A 128 -2.77 6.94 -5.28
C PHE A 128 -2.57 6.36 -3.88
N ILE A 129 -3.44 5.43 -3.52
CA ILE A 129 -3.23 4.52 -2.39
C ILE A 129 -2.83 3.18 -2.99
N ILE A 130 -1.64 2.71 -2.62
CA ILE A 130 -1.14 1.41 -3.06
C ILE A 130 -1.40 0.42 -1.94
N ASP A 131 -2.40 -0.42 -2.15
CA ASP A 131 -2.85 -1.41 -1.17
C ASP A 131 -2.05 -2.71 -1.30
N GLY A 132 -1.31 -3.05 -0.24
CA GLY A 132 -0.61 -4.32 -0.11
C GLY A 132 0.63 -4.46 -1.00
N PHE A 133 1.33 -3.38 -1.32
CA PHE A 133 2.62 -3.37 -2.03
C PHE A 133 3.46 -2.16 -1.59
N PRO A 134 4.80 -2.28 -1.44
CA PRO A 134 5.63 -3.48 -1.63
C PRO A 134 5.54 -4.49 -0.48
N ARG A 135 5.66 -5.79 -0.77
CA ARG A 135 5.58 -6.88 0.23
C ARG A 135 6.92 -7.53 0.58
N ASN A 136 7.96 -7.28 -0.19
CA ASN A 136 9.30 -7.82 0.01
C ASN A 136 10.35 -6.92 -0.67
N TYR A 137 11.63 -7.27 -0.55
CA TYR A 137 12.71 -6.46 -1.12
C TYR A 137 12.68 -6.41 -2.65
N ASP A 138 12.30 -7.50 -3.33
CA ASP A 138 12.16 -7.49 -4.79
C ASP A 138 11.11 -6.49 -5.25
N ASN A 139 9.94 -6.48 -4.58
CA ASN A 139 8.87 -5.51 -4.79
C ASN A 139 9.37 -4.08 -4.55
N PHE A 140 10.06 -3.85 -3.43
CA PHE A 140 10.60 -2.55 -3.07
C PHE A 140 11.61 -2.06 -4.12
N ASN A 141 12.62 -2.86 -4.44
CA ASN A 141 13.65 -2.54 -5.42
C ASN A 141 13.05 -2.31 -6.81
N GLY A 142 12.10 -3.15 -7.23
CA GLY A 142 11.36 -2.95 -8.48
C GLY A 142 10.62 -1.62 -8.52
N TRP A 143 9.95 -1.24 -7.42
CA TRP A 143 9.32 0.07 -7.30
C TRP A 143 10.32 1.21 -7.45
N ILE A 144 11.45 1.17 -6.72
CA ILE A 144 12.48 2.21 -6.80
C ILE A 144 13.00 2.36 -8.22
N ASN A 145 13.31 1.25 -8.87
CA ASN A 145 13.88 1.25 -10.21
C ASN A 145 12.93 1.80 -11.27
N ILE A 146 11.63 1.47 -11.17
CA ILE A 146 10.65 1.82 -12.21
C ILE A 146 9.89 3.11 -11.88
N ILE A 147 9.44 3.27 -10.64
CA ILE A 147 8.50 4.31 -10.20
C ILE A 147 9.16 5.35 -9.29
N GLY A 148 10.28 5.03 -8.65
CA GLY A 148 10.96 5.89 -7.68
C GLY A 148 11.25 7.30 -8.22
N ASN A 149 11.48 7.42 -9.53
CA ASN A 149 11.75 8.71 -10.17
C ASN A 149 10.50 9.52 -10.61
N TYR A 150 9.30 8.98 -10.40
CA TYR A 150 8.05 9.55 -10.89
C TYR A 150 7.04 9.83 -9.78
N ALA A 151 7.17 9.15 -8.65
CA ALA A 151 6.23 9.26 -7.54
C ALA A 151 6.93 9.65 -6.24
N TYR A 152 6.31 10.55 -5.49
CA TYR A 152 6.69 10.83 -4.12
C TYR A 152 5.85 9.95 -3.18
N VAL A 153 6.53 9.14 -2.35
CA VAL A 153 5.86 8.33 -1.33
C VAL A 153 5.74 9.14 -0.05
N HIS A 154 4.50 9.53 0.27
CA HIS A 154 4.22 10.31 1.48
C HIS A 154 4.39 9.46 2.73
N LEU A 155 3.59 8.40 2.85
CA LEU A 155 3.48 7.57 4.04
C LEU A 155 3.11 6.12 3.67
N CYS A 156 3.44 5.20 4.56
CA CYS A 156 2.94 3.85 4.67
C CYS A 156 2.00 3.79 5.89
N LEU A 157 0.76 3.33 5.69
CA LEU A 157 -0.17 3.07 6.80
C LEU A 157 -0.13 1.58 7.09
N PHE A 158 0.40 1.22 8.26
CA PHE A 158 0.43 -0.15 8.72
C PHE A 158 -0.77 -0.42 9.63
N LEU A 159 -1.73 -1.20 9.14
CA LEU A 159 -2.90 -1.60 9.91
C LEU A 159 -2.54 -2.82 10.73
N TYR A 160 -2.24 -2.63 12.01
CA TYR A 160 -1.94 -3.75 12.90
C TYR A 160 -3.24 -4.37 13.41
N CYS A 161 -3.31 -5.69 13.36
CA CYS A 161 -4.44 -6.47 13.85
C CYS A 161 -3.86 -7.75 14.45
N ASP A 162 -4.50 -8.24 15.51
CA ASP A 162 -4.10 -9.49 16.14
C ASP A 162 -4.43 -10.65 15.22
N GLU A 163 -3.57 -11.67 15.20
CA GLU A 163 -3.68 -12.79 14.25
C GLU A 163 -5.02 -13.53 14.37
N GLU A 164 -5.48 -13.76 15.61
CA GLU A 164 -6.77 -14.41 15.88
C GLU A 164 -7.94 -13.64 15.24
N ILE A 165 -7.95 -12.31 15.37
CA ILE A 165 -8.96 -11.43 14.78
C ILE A 165 -8.84 -11.43 13.24
N MET A 166 -7.62 -11.45 12.70
CA MET A 166 -7.39 -11.54 11.25
C MET A 166 -7.92 -12.87 10.69
N ILE A 167 -7.68 -13.98 11.38
CA ILE A 167 -8.18 -15.31 11.02
C ILE A 167 -9.69 -15.28 10.99
N GLU A 168 -10.34 -14.84 12.09
CA GLU A 168 -11.80 -14.76 12.18
C GLU A 168 -12.38 -13.94 11.02
N ARG A 169 -11.85 -12.74 10.77
CA ARG A 169 -12.30 -11.85 9.69
C ARG A 169 -12.10 -12.46 8.31
N CYS A 170 -10.96 -13.11 8.06
CA CYS A 170 -10.69 -13.75 6.77
C CYS A 170 -11.59 -14.96 6.53
N MET A 171 -11.79 -15.81 7.54
CA MET A 171 -12.67 -16.98 7.42
C MET A 171 -14.13 -16.56 7.17
N ASN A 172 -14.62 -15.54 7.91
CA ASN A 172 -15.93 -14.95 7.67
C ASN A 172 -16.06 -14.37 6.24
N ARG A 173 -14.99 -13.75 5.72
CA ARG A 173 -14.95 -13.25 4.35
C ARG A 173 -14.96 -14.39 3.33
N GLY A 174 -14.24 -15.48 3.57
CA GLY A 174 -14.28 -16.69 2.74
C GLY A 174 -15.71 -17.23 2.59
N LEU A 175 -16.42 -17.33 3.71
CA LEU A 175 -17.81 -17.80 3.78
C LEU A 175 -18.82 -16.86 3.09
N THR A 176 -18.68 -15.55 3.28
CA THR A 176 -19.68 -14.57 2.83
C THR A 176 -19.43 -14.03 1.43
N CYS A 177 -18.17 -13.99 0.99
CA CYS A 177 -17.76 -13.34 -0.26
C CYS A 177 -17.22 -14.34 -1.30
N GLY A 178 -17.21 -15.65 -1.00
CA GLY A 178 -16.76 -16.69 -1.94
C GLY A 178 -15.25 -16.68 -2.23
N ARG A 179 -14.45 -16.19 -1.28
CA ARG A 179 -12.99 -16.13 -1.45
C ARG A 179 -12.36 -17.48 -1.11
N VAL A 180 -12.06 -18.25 -2.14
CA VAL A 180 -11.50 -19.61 -2.03
C VAL A 180 -10.13 -19.66 -1.35
N ASP A 181 -9.38 -18.55 -1.42
CA ASP A 181 -8.06 -18.36 -0.82
C ASP A 181 -8.10 -17.97 0.67
N ASP A 182 -9.28 -17.74 1.24
CA ASP A 182 -9.46 -17.46 2.66
C ASP A 182 -9.71 -18.77 3.44
N ASN A 183 -8.64 -19.57 3.58
CA ASN A 183 -8.61 -20.83 4.34
C ASN A 183 -7.37 -20.89 5.26
N MET A 184 -7.39 -21.78 6.25
CA MET A 184 -6.32 -21.85 7.27
C MET A 184 -4.93 -22.09 6.68
N ASP A 185 -4.80 -22.95 5.68
CA ASP A 185 -3.51 -23.29 5.09
C ASP A 185 -2.91 -22.09 4.34
N THR A 186 -3.74 -21.34 3.64
CA THR A 186 -3.33 -20.13 2.92
C THR A 186 -3.06 -18.97 3.88
N LEU A 187 -3.86 -18.83 4.95
CA LEU A 187 -3.65 -17.81 5.98
C LEU A 187 -2.33 -18.00 6.73
N LYS A 188 -2.00 -19.24 7.13
CA LYS A 188 -0.71 -19.54 7.76
C LYS A 188 0.46 -19.12 6.88
N LYS A 189 0.46 -19.53 5.61
CA LYS A 189 1.49 -19.12 4.63
C LYS A 189 1.57 -17.59 4.48
N ARG A 190 0.44 -16.89 4.52
CA ARG A 190 0.39 -15.43 4.45
C ARG A 190 0.97 -14.77 5.70
N PHE A 191 0.73 -15.31 6.90
CA PHE A 191 1.37 -14.81 8.12
C PHE A 191 2.87 -15.04 8.10
N ASP A 192 3.32 -16.23 7.67
CA ASP A 192 4.75 -16.52 7.50
C ASP A 192 5.40 -15.54 6.51
N THR A 193 4.78 -15.34 5.34
CA THR A 193 5.22 -14.37 4.34
C THR A 193 5.21 -12.94 4.88
N HIS A 194 4.20 -12.58 5.67
CA HIS A 194 4.12 -11.26 6.27
C HIS A 194 5.28 -11.01 7.23
N ASN A 195 5.51 -11.94 8.15
CA ASN A 195 6.55 -11.84 9.17
C ASN A 195 7.96 -11.89 8.59
N ASN A 196 8.19 -12.74 7.58
CA ASN A 196 9.51 -12.91 7.00
C ASN A 196 9.84 -11.85 5.94
N ASP A 197 8.86 -11.44 5.14
CA ASP A 197 9.12 -10.60 3.95
C ASP A 197 8.55 -9.19 4.05
N CYS A 198 7.32 -9.03 4.58
CA CYS A 198 6.67 -7.71 4.63
C CYS A 198 7.21 -6.85 5.77
N ILE A 199 7.45 -7.46 6.93
CA ILE A 199 7.95 -6.78 8.12
C ILE A 199 9.29 -6.06 7.88
N PRO A 200 10.30 -6.67 7.22
CA PRO A 200 11.52 -5.95 6.85
C PRO A 200 11.26 -4.70 6.00
N ILE A 201 10.26 -4.72 5.13
CA ILE A 201 9.90 -3.55 4.32
C ILE A 201 9.23 -2.47 5.15
N ILE A 202 8.36 -2.84 6.10
CA ILE A 202 7.77 -1.89 7.05
C ILE A 202 8.87 -1.20 7.87
N ASN A 203 9.93 -1.92 8.23
CA ASN A 203 11.09 -1.34 8.92
C ASN A 203 11.80 -0.26 8.08
N LEU A 204 11.89 -0.42 6.76
CA LEU A 204 12.43 0.64 5.89
C LEU A 204 11.60 1.94 6.01
N PHE A 205 10.27 1.83 5.99
CA PHE A 205 9.39 2.99 6.15
C PHE A 205 9.47 3.61 7.55
N LEU A 206 9.62 2.79 8.59
CA LEU A 206 9.84 3.26 9.96
C LEU A 206 11.13 4.08 10.07
N ASN A 207 12.23 3.58 9.52
CA ASN A 207 13.55 4.23 9.59
C ASN A 207 13.57 5.59 8.89
N GLU A 208 12.73 5.74 7.86
CA GLU A 208 12.56 6.99 7.11
C GLU A 208 11.51 7.92 7.73
N ASN A 209 10.96 7.61 8.91
CA ASN A 209 9.84 8.33 9.54
C ASN A 209 8.63 8.47 8.59
N LYS A 210 8.33 7.42 7.84
CA LYS A 210 7.27 7.37 6.82
C LYS A 210 6.20 6.32 7.13
N CYS A 211 6.17 5.74 8.33
CA CYS A 211 5.19 4.72 8.69
C CYS A 211 4.30 5.18 9.84
N ILE A 212 2.98 5.08 9.69
CA ILE A 212 2.00 5.30 10.77
C ILE A 212 1.25 4.00 11.03
N PHE A 213 1.14 3.64 12.30
CA PHE A 213 0.42 2.45 12.75
C PHE A 213 -1.03 2.80 13.03
N ILE A 214 -1.95 2.00 12.52
CA ILE A 214 -3.39 2.15 12.73
C ILE A 214 -3.90 0.91 13.46
N ASN A 215 -4.57 1.10 14.59
CA ASN A 215 -5.15 0.00 15.36
C ASN A 215 -6.37 -0.59 14.65
N ALA A 216 -6.16 -1.65 13.88
CA ALA A 216 -7.21 -2.34 13.15
C ALA A 216 -7.96 -3.40 13.97
N ASN A 217 -7.63 -3.58 15.26
CA ASN A 217 -8.45 -4.39 16.18
C ASN A 217 -9.77 -3.70 16.54
N LYS A 218 -9.87 -2.38 16.36
CA LYS A 218 -11.11 -1.60 16.58
C LYS A 218 -12.19 -1.93 15.53
N ASN A 219 -13.39 -1.43 15.75
CA ASN A 219 -14.46 -1.51 14.76
C ASN A 219 -14.14 -0.63 13.53
N ILE A 220 -14.84 -0.88 12.42
CA ILE A 220 -14.58 -0.21 11.14
C ILE A 220 -14.68 1.32 11.21
N GLN A 221 -15.57 1.88 12.02
CA GLN A 221 -15.78 3.33 12.12
C GLN A 221 -14.62 4.01 12.84
N ASP A 222 -14.11 3.39 13.90
CA ASP A 222 -12.97 3.92 14.64
C ASP A 222 -11.69 3.83 13.81
N VAL A 223 -11.48 2.73 13.08
CA VAL A 223 -10.36 2.58 12.15
C VAL A 223 -10.45 3.62 11.03
N TRP A 224 -11.64 3.83 10.48
CA TRP A 224 -11.87 4.82 9.44
C TRP A 224 -11.60 6.24 9.95
N SER A 225 -12.04 6.57 11.16
CA SER A 225 -11.79 7.87 11.78
C SER A 225 -10.30 8.15 11.96
N ASP A 226 -9.51 7.15 12.36
CA ASP A 226 -8.06 7.28 12.47
C ASP A 226 -7.40 7.53 11.11
N ILE A 227 -7.82 6.78 10.09
CA ILE A 227 -7.32 6.93 8.72
C ILE A 227 -7.67 8.33 8.18
N GLN A 228 -8.90 8.81 8.38
CA GLN A 228 -9.32 10.15 7.99
C GLN A 228 -8.49 11.23 8.67
N TYR A 229 -8.19 11.05 9.96
CA TYR A 229 -7.32 11.98 10.68
C TYR A 229 -5.95 12.08 10.02
N VAL A 230 -5.33 10.95 9.69
CA VAL A 230 -4.02 10.93 9.00
C VAL A 230 -4.09 11.65 7.66
N PHE A 231 -5.07 11.32 6.80
CA PHE A 231 -5.18 11.94 5.47
C PHE A 231 -5.52 13.43 5.50
N THR A 232 -6.21 13.90 6.55
CA THR A 232 -6.57 15.32 6.70
C THR A 232 -5.39 16.16 7.19
N ASN A 233 -4.42 15.54 7.88
CA ASN A 233 -3.29 16.21 8.50
C ASN A 233 -1.96 15.99 7.74
N MET A 234 -2.00 15.39 6.55
CA MET A 234 -0.88 15.16 5.63
C MET A 234 -0.91 16.12 4.45
#